data_AF-A0A919RC32-F1
#
_entry.id   AF-A0A919RC32-F1
#
_cell.length_a   1.000
_cell.length_b   1.000
_cell.length_c   1.000
_cell.angle_alpha   90.00
_cell.angle_beta   90.00
_cell.angle_gamma   90.00
#
_symmetry.space_group_name_H-M   'P 1'
#
loop_
_entity.id
_entity.type
_entity.pdbx_description
1 polymer ?
#
loop_
_entity_poly.entity_id
_entity_poly.type
_entity_poly.pdbx_seq_one_letter_code
_entity_poly.pdbx_strand_id
1 'polypeptide(L)'
;MSAQPVHDPRYDPQAILQALPEKWRPVFLAQYHEAWEAAREPGEYHRLPELLNLWWLNSIAFADPTYDQRAADAAKGIGEFVSLDEAVPDWQDRLARARRR
;
A
#
# COMPACT_ATOMS: atom_id res chain seq x y z
N MET A 1 22.50 -28.38 -3.75
CA MET A 1 21.18 -27.78 -3.47
C MET A 1 21.15 -26.42 -4.14
N SER A 2 20.25 -26.17 -5.08
CA SER A 2 20.03 -24.83 -5.65
C SER A 2 18.79 -24.22 -4.99
N ALA A 3 18.93 -23.02 -4.43
CA ALA A 3 17.79 -22.24 -3.99
C ALA A 3 17.15 -21.61 -5.24
N GLN A 4 15.94 -22.04 -5.60
CA GLN A 4 15.16 -21.32 -6.61
C GLN A 4 14.60 -20.06 -5.95
N PRO A 5 14.79 -18.87 -6.56
CA PRO A 5 14.21 -17.65 -6.03
C PRO A 5 12.68 -17.78 -6.00
N VAL A 6 12.08 -17.57 -4.84
CA VAL A 6 10.62 -17.42 -4.74
C VAL A 6 10.29 -16.03 -5.29
N HIS A 7 9.57 -15.98 -6.41
CA HIS A 7 9.07 -14.73 -6.95
C HIS A 7 7.78 -14.35 -6.20
N ASP A 8 7.87 -13.30 -5.38
CA ASP A 8 6.73 -12.75 -4.65
C ASP A 8 6.12 -11.59 -5.48
N PRO A 9 4.88 -11.73 -5.99
CA PRO A 9 4.27 -10.72 -6.85
C PRO A 9 4.05 -9.37 -6.15
N ARG A 10 4.10 -9.34 -4.80
CA ARG A 10 3.99 -8.11 -4.01
C ARG A 10 5.18 -7.17 -4.18
N TYR A 11 6.32 -7.69 -4.63
CA TYR A 11 7.52 -6.91 -4.90
C TYR A 11 7.86 -6.87 -6.40
N ASP A 12 6.93 -7.26 -7.26
CA ASP A 12 7.04 -7.13 -8.71
C ASP A 12 6.20 -5.93 -9.19
N PRO A 13 6.85 -4.82 -9.61
CA PRO A 13 6.15 -3.65 -10.13
C PRO A 13 5.27 -3.97 -11.34
N GLN A 14 5.68 -4.93 -12.19
CA GLN A 14 4.91 -5.32 -13.37
C GLN A 14 3.64 -6.07 -12.97
N ALA A 15 3.72 -6.99 -12.01
CA ALA A 15 2.55 -7.70 -11.49
C ALA A 15 1.53 -6.73 -10.87
N ILE A 16 2.01 -5.76 -10.08
CA ILE A 16 1.18 -4.70 -9.49
C ILE A 16 0.52 -3.86 -10.59
N LEU A 17 1.28 -3.43 -11.60
CA LEU A 17 0.76 -2.61 -12.70
C LEU A 17 -0.36 -3.31 -13.48
N GLN A 18 -0.23 -4.62 -13.71
CA GLN A 18 -1.24 -5.42 -14.40
C GLN A 18 -2.52 -5.58 -13.55
N ALA A 19 -2.37 -5.77 -12.24
CA ALA A 19 -3.49 -5.92 -11.31
C ALA A 19 -4.24 -4.60 -11.05
N LEU A 20 -3.60 -3.45 -11.26
CA LEU A 20 -4.22 -2.15 -11.04
C LEU A 20 -5.21 -1.76 -12.14
N PRO A 21 -6.38 -1.19 -11.77
CA PRO A 21 -7.26 -0.53 -12.71
C PRO A 21 -6.55 0.62 -13.45
N GLU A 22 -6.90 0.81 -14.73
CA GLU A 22 -6.20 1.73 -15.63
C GLU A 22 -6.09 3.16 -15.09
N LYS A 23 -7.14 3.67 -14.42
CA LYS A 23 -7.17 5.00 -13.80
C LYS A 23 -6.05 5.24 -12.77
N TRP A 24 -5.58 4.20 -12.09
CA TRP A 24 -4.58 4.29 -11.03
C TRP A 24 -3.15 4.02 -11.49
N ARG A 25 -2.98 3.41 -12.67
CA ARG A 25 -1.66 3.08 -13.23
C ARG A 25 -0.73 4.30 -13.36
N PRO A 26 -1.17 5.48 -13.83
CA PRO A 26 -0.30 6.65 -13.92
C PRO A 26 0.23 7.11 -12.56
N VAL A 27 -0.61 7.05 -11.52
CA VAL A 27 -0.24 7.46 -10.15
C VAL A 27 0.79 6.49 -9.58
N PHE A 28 0.56 5.18 -9.76
CA PHE A 28 1.53 4.17 -9.35
C PHE A 28 2.89 4.36 -10.03
N LEU A 29 2.91 4.56 -11.35
CA LEU A 29 4.16 4.73 -12.10
C LEU A 29 4.94 5.97 -11.65
N ALA A 30 4.25 7.10 -11.41
CA ALA A 30 4.89 8.30 -10.91
C ALA A 30 5.58 8.08 -9.55
N GLN A 31 4.87 7.48 -8.60
CA GLN A 31 5.42 7.17 -7.27
C GLN A 31 6.52 6.10 -7.34
N TYR A 32 6.36 5.09 -8.19
CA TYR A 32 7.36 4.05 -8.40
C TYR A 32 8.68 4.65 -8.90
N HIS A 33 8.63 5.55 -9.87
CA HIS A 33 9.83 6.24 -10.35
C HIS A 33 10.48 7.10 -9.26
N GLU A 34 9.70 7.83 -8.47
CA GLU A 34 10.22 8.61 -7.34
C GLU A 34 10.92 7.73 -6.29
N ALA A 35 10.29 6.63 -5.89
CA ALA A 35 10.87 5.71 -4.91
C ALA A 35 12.09 4.96 -5.47
N TRP A 36 12.10 4.64 -6.77
CA TRP A 36 13.25 4.03 -7.42
C TRP A 36 14.45 4.98 -7.48
N GLU A 37 14.23 6.26 -7.79
CA GLU A 37 15.27 7.29 -7.74
C GLU A 37 15.83 7.46 -6.32
N ALA A 38 14.95 7.53 -5.31
CA ALA A 38 15.38 7.60 -3.91
C ALA A 38 16.18 6.36 -3.47
N ALA A 39 15.75 5.16 -3.89
CA ALA A 39 16.38 3.90 -3.51
C ALA A 39 17.81 3.71 -4.08
N ARG A 40 18.29 4.62 -4.94
CA ARG A 40 19.71 4.68 -5.32
C ARG A 40 20.60 5.02 -4.12
N GLU A 41 20.07 5.77 -3.15
CA GLU A 41 20.72 6.00 -1.87
C GLU A 41 20.45 4.81 -0.94
N PRO A 42 21.47 4.08 -0.46
CA PRO A 42 21.24 2.89 0.37
C PRO A 42 20.42 3.14 1.64
N GLY A 43 20.50 4.35 2.21
CA GLY A 43 19.70 4.74 3.38
C GLY A 43 18.20 4.85 3.07
N GLU A 44 17.84 5.16 1.83
CA GLU A 44 16.46 5.32 1.37
C GLU A 44 15.93 4.10 0.61
N TYR A 45 16.72 3.02 0.51
CA TYR A 45 16.34 1.80 -0.19
C TYR A 45 15.00 1.21 0.30
N HIS A 46 14.70 1.35 1.59
CA HIS A 46 13.47 0.87 2.23
C HIS A 46 12.18 1.46 1.61
N ARG A 47 12.25 2.66 1.02
CA ARG A 47 11.09 3.33 0.41
C ARG A 47 10.48 2.54 -0.75
N LEU A 48 11.31 1.86 -1.53
CA LEU A 48 10.84 1.12 -2.70
C LEU A 48 9.98 -0.11 -2.30
N PRO A 49 10.44 -1.06 -1.47
CA PRO A 49 9.61 -2.19 -1.06
C PRO A 49 8.38 -1.76 -0.24
N GLU A 50 8.47 -0.67 0.54
CA GLU A 50 7.29 -0.11 1.24
C GLU A 50 6.23 0.39 0.27
N LEU A 51 6.65 1.13 -0.76
CA LEU A 51 5.76 1.59 -1.82
C LEU A 51 5.12 0.42 -2.57
N LEU A 52 5.90 -0.60 -2.96
CA LEU A 52 5.39 -1.76 -3.68
C LEU A 52 4.35 -2.53 -2.85
N ASN A 53 4.62 -2.73 -1.56
CA ASN A 53 3.66 -3.37 -0.67
C ASN A 53 2.36 -2.55 -0.52
N LEU A 54 2.46 -1.22 -0.41
CA LEU A 54 1.28 -0.34 -0.39
C LEU A 54 0.45 -0.49 -1.66
N TRP A 55 1.10 -0.46 -2.83
CA TRP A 55 0.40 -0.55 -4.11
C TRP A 55 -0.14 -1.93 -4.42
N TRP A 56 0.46 -2.99 -3.88
CA TRP A 56 -0.14 -4.32 -3.89
C TRP A 56 -1.44 -4.37 -3.09
N LEU A 57 -1.50 -3.74 -1.91
CA LEU A 57 -2.76 -3.66 -1.15
C LEU A 57 -3.82 -2.84 -1.88
N ASN A 58 -3.40 -1.73 -2.51
CA ASN A 58 -4.29 -0.92 -3.33
C ASN A 58 -4.81 -1.68 -4.56
N SER A 59 -3.99 -2.51 -5.21
CA SER A 59 -4.45 -3.30 -6.36
C SER A 59 -5.56 -4.27 -5.96
N ILE A 60 -5.44 -4.92 -4.79
CA ILE A 60 -6.48 -5.78 -4.23
C ILE A 60 -7.74 -4.96 -3.93
N ALA A 61 -7.60 -3.82 -3.26
CA ALA A 61 -8.75 -2.99 -2.88
C ALA A 61 -9.48 -2.41 -4.11
N PHE A 62 -8.73 -1.89 -5.08
CA PHE A 62 -9.29 -1.24 -6.27
C PHE A 62 -9.81 -2.25 -7.32
N ALA A 63 -9.48 -3.53 -7.18
CA ALA A 63 -10.07 -4.58 -8.01
C ALA A 63 -11.56 -4.78 -7.71
N ASP A 64 -12.05 -4.38 -6.52
CA ASP A 64 -13.47 -4.35 -6.20
C ASP A 64 -14.17 -3.20 -6.94
N PRO A 65 -15.12 -3.46 -7.87
CA PRO A 65 -15.85 -2.42 -8.59
C PRO A 65 -16.66 -1.48 -7.69
N THR A 66 -16.99 -1.93 -6.47
CA THR A 66 -17.73 -1.14 -5.48
C THR A 66 -16.83 -0.26 -4.63
N TYR A 67 -15.51 -0.38 -4.76
CA TYR A 67 -14.54 0.32 -3.92
C TYR A 67 -14.79 1.82 -3.84
N ASP A 68 -14.94 2.49 -5.00
CA ASP A 68 -15.13 3.94 -5.03
C ASP A 68 -16.42 4.38 -4.32
N GLN A 69 -17.50 3.62 -4.51
CA GLN A 69 -18.78 3.89 -3.85
C GLN A 69 -18.67 3.67 -2.34
N ARG A 70 -18.06 2.56 -1.91
CA ARG A 70 -17.86 2.26 -0.48
C ARG A 70 -16.94 3.28 0.18
N ALA A 71 -15.91 3.76 -0.51
CA ALA A 71 -15.05 4.83 -0.04
C ALA A 71 -15.81 6.15 0.10
N ALA A 72 -16.67 6.49 -0.86
CA ALA A 72 -17.52 7.67 -0.81
C ALA A 72 -18.58 7.60 0.31
N ASP A 73 -19.16 6.42 0.55
CA ASP A 73 -20.11 6.18 1.63
C ASP A 73 -19.43 6.25 3.00
N ALA A 74 -18.26 5.62 3.15
CA ALA A 74 -17.45 5.71 4.37
C ALA A 74 -17.08 7.16 4.70
N ALA A 75 -16.70 7.97 3.69
CA ALA A 75 -16.41 9.39 3.87
C ALA A 75 -17.63 10.22 4.33
N LYS A 76 -18.85 9.73 4.09
CA LYS A 76 -20.11 10.32 4.58
C LYS A 76 -20.56 9.73 5.92
N GLY A 77 -19.79 8.83 6.52
CA GLY A 77 -20.16 8.13 7.75
C GLY A 77 -21.23 7.06 7.55
N ILE A 78 -21.36 6.52 6.34
CA ILE A 78 -22.31 5.46 6.00
C ILE A 78 -21.58 4.11 6.01
N GLY A 79 -22.14 3.13 6.73
CA GLY A 79 -21.61 1.77 6.84
C GLY A 79 -21.42 1.31 8.29
N GLU A 80 -20.79 0.15 8.45
CA GLU A 80 -20.35 -0.35 9.75
C GLU A 80 -18.97 0.21 10.08
N PHE A 81 -18.82 0.73 11.28
CA PHE A 81 -17.56 1.27 11.78
C PHE A 81 -17.20 0.61 13.10
N VAL A 82 -15.91 0.36 13.26
CA VAL A 82 -15.31 -0.01 14.55
C VAL A 82 -14.40 1.11 14.99
N SER A 83 -14.24 1.28 16.29
CA SER A 83 -13.27 2.24 16.80
C SER A 83 -11.84 1.80 16.44
N LEU A 84 -10.92 2.76 16.29
CA LEU A 84 -9.51 2.45 16.03
C LEU A 84 -8.88 1.63 17.17
N ASP A 85 -9.27 1.91 18.41
CA ASP A 85 -8.81 1.17 19.59
C ASP A 85 -9.30 -0.29 19.58
N GLU A 86 -10.47 -0.55 18.98
CA GLU A 86 -11.00 -1.91 18.80
C GLU A 86 -10.33 -2.64 17.63
N ALA A 87 -10.15 -1.98 16.50
CA ALA A 87 -9.48 -2.57 15.32
C ALA A 87 -7.99 -2.85 15.56
N VAL A 88 -7.33 -1.98 16.34
CA VAL A 88 -5.90 -2.04 16.61
C VAL A 88 -5.68 -1.88 18.11
N PRO A 89 -5.64 -2.99 18.87
CA PRO A 89 -5.62 -2.95 20.34
C PRO A 89 -4.47 -2.14 20.97
N ASP A 90 -3.35 -1.93 20.26
CA ASP A 90 -2.20 -1.14 20.73
C ASP A 90 -2.09 0.25 20.06
N TRP A 91 -3.20 0.77 19.52
CA TRP A 91 -3.21 2.02 18.75
C TRP A 91 -2.65 3.22 19.49
N GLN A 92 -3.06 3.42 20.75
CA GLN A 92 -2.58 4.54 21.59
C GLN A 92 -1.06 4.48 21.80
N ASP A 93 -0.52 3.27 22.00
CA ASP A 93 0.92 3.08 22.18
C ASP A 93 1.70 3.34 20.89
N ARG A 94 1.15 2.93 19.73
CA ARG A 94 1.72 3.24 18.41
C ARG A 94 1.78 4.75 18.17
N LEU A 95 0.69 5.47 18.44
CA LEU A 95 0.63 6.93 18.34
C LEU A 95 1.64 7.61 19.26
N ALA A 96 1.75 7.16 20.51
CA ALA A 96 2.71 7.71 21.46
C ALA A 96 4.17 7.46 21.03
N ARG A 97 4.46 6.34 20.37
CA ARG A 97 5.80 6.08 19.79
C ARG A 97 6.10 6.98 18.60
N ALA A 98 5.14 7.16 17.69
CA ALA A 98 5.31 7.99 16.50
C ALA A 98 5.55 9.48 16.84
N ARG A 99 4.85 10.02 17.85
CA ARG A 99 5.03 11.42 18.30
C ARG A 99 6.35 11.70 19.02
N ARG A 100 7.09 10.66 19.41
CA ARG A 100 8.38 10.75 20.10
C ARG A 100 9.58 10.66 19.14
N ARG A 101 9.33 10.40 17.85
CA ARG A 101 10.31 10.43 16.77
C ARG A 101 10.23 11.77 16.05
#